data_AF-A0A535KYW2-F1
#
_entry.id   AF-A0A535KYW2-F1
#
_cell.length_a   1.000
_cell.length_b   1.000
_cell.length_c   1.000
_cell.angle_alpha   90.00
_cell.angle_beta   90.00
_cell.angle_gamma   90.00
#
_symmetry.space_group_name_H-M   'P 1'
#
loop_
_entity.id
_entity.type
_entity.pdbx_description
1 polymer ?
#
loop_
_entity_poly.entity_id
_entity_poly.type
_entity_poly.pdbx_seq_one_letter_code
_entity_poly.pdbx_strand_id
1 'polypeptide(L)'
;FLLTPTLGLVPMTIEAVPPFLSEPYGQYIQFVLPVSFAHTPAVSVPAGLHDGLPVGVQLVARAGREMDLLNLAEQLEAMPGFGFHRPPDFA
;
A
#
# COMPACT_ATOMS: atom_id res chain seq x y z
N PHE A 1 2.12 -8.25 -13.57
CA PHE A 1 1.98 -7.47 -12.33
C PHE A 1 0.88 -8.08 -11.50
N LEU A 2 0.98 -7.99 -10.19
CA LEU A 2 -0.12 -8.25 -9.27
C LEU A 2 -0.49 -6.90 -8.61
N LEU A 3 -1.79 -6.68 -8.42
CA LEU A 3 -2.33 -5.52 -7.71
C LEU A 3 -3.11 -6.04 -6.51
N THR A 4 -2.78 -5.54 -5.32
CA THR A 4 -3.47 -5.85 -4.06
C THR A 4 -3.67 -4.57 -3.27
N PRO A 5 -4.51 -4.55 -2.22
CA PRO A 5 -4.35 -3.56 -1.15
C PRO A 5 -2.91 -3.62 -0.59
N THR A 6 -2.37 -2.50 -0.14
CA THR A 6 -1.07 -2.51 0.58
C THR A 6 -1.23 -3.15 1.96
N LEU A 7 -2.27 -2.75 2.69
CA LEU A 7 -2.60 -3.26 4.03
C LEU A 7 -4.01 -3.88 4.01
N GLY A 8 -4.23 -4.88 4.87
CA GLY A 8 -5.50 -5.60 4.92
C GLY A 8 -6.58 -4.96 5.78
N LEU A 9 -6.23 -3.90 6.53
CA LEU A 9 -7.17 -3.07 7.28
C LEU A 9 -6.98 -1.61 6.87
N VAL A 10 -8.04 -0.82 7.01
CA VAL A 10 -8.00 0.63 6.84
C VAL A 10 -7.18 1.32 7.94
N PRO A 11 -6.78 2.58 7.76
CA PRO A 11 -6.17 3.37 8.83
C PRO A 11 -7.01 3.34 10.11
N MET A 12 -6.33 3.25 11.25
CA MET A 12 -6.94 3.07 12.57
C MET A 12 -6.35 4.06 13.57
N THR A 13 -7.04 4.29 14.68
CA THR A 13 -6.50 5.10 15.77
C THR A 13 -5.35 4.37 16.48
N ILE A 14 -4.53 5.11 17.22
CA ILE A 14 -3.36 4.56 17.93
C ILE A 14 -3.79 3.47 18.92
N GLU A 15 -4.91 3.65 19.58
CA GLU A 15 -5.47 2.73 20.58
C GLU A 15 -6.02 1.45 19.95
N ALA A 16 -6.37 1.49 18.67
CA ALA A 16 -6.90 0.36 17.91
C ALA A 16 -5.79 -0.46 17.23
N VAL A 17 -4.52 -0.04 17.32
CA VAL A 17 -3.39 -0.77 16.73
C VAL A 17 -3.30 -2.16 17.36
N PRO A 18 -3.38 -3.24 16.57
CA PRO A 18 -3.35 -4.59 17.10
C PRO A 18 -1.96 -4.92 17.69
N PRO A 19 -1.90 -5.72 18.77
CA PRO A 19 -0.63 -6.16 19.32
C PRO A 19 0.22 -6.89 18.27
N PHE A 20 1.53 -6.68 18.31
CA PHE A 20 2.46 -7.35 17.41
C PHE A 20 2.29 -8.88 17.48
N LEU A 21 2.25 -9.54 16.31
CA LEU A 21 2.02 -10.99 16.15
C LEU A 21 0.67 -11.53 16.65
N SER A 22 -0.32 -10.66 16.88
CA SER A 22 -1.71 -11.11 17.07
C SER A 22 -2.38 -11.48 15.73
N GLU A 23 -3.48 -12.22 15.78
CA GLU A 23 -4.27 -12.56 14.59
C GLU A 23 -4.70 -11.32 13.78
N PRO A 24 -5.22 -10.23 14.40
CA PRO A 24 -5.55 -9.02 13.66
C PRO A 24 -4.32 -8.30 13.09
N TYR A 25 -3.15 -8.41 13.74
CA TYR A 25 -1.90 -7.91 13.16
C TYR A 25 -1.52 -8.70 11.90
N GLY A 26 -1.74 -10.01 11.89
CA GLY A 26 -1.62 -10.85 10.70
C GLY A 26 -2.52 -10.37 9.56
N GLN A 27 -3.80 -10.09 9.85
CA GLN A 27 -4.74 -9.51 8.89
C GLN A 27 -4.27 -8.14 8.38
N TYR A 28 -3.71 -7.30 9.24
CA TYR A 28 -3.19 -5.99 8.86
C TYR A 28 -2.08 -6.08 7.81
N ILE A 29 -1.14 -7.03 7.96
CA ILE A 29 0.04 -7.16 7.08
C ILE A 29 -0.06 -8.29 6.03
N GLN A 30 -1.22 -8.92 5.88
CA GLN A 30 -1.40 -10.15 5.09
C GLN A 30 -0.94 -10.05 3.62
N PHE A 31 -0.96 -8.85 3.03
CA PHE A 31 -0.55 -8.61 1.65
C PHE A 31 0.94 -8.29 1.49
N VAL A 32 1.63 -7.91 2.56
CA VAL A 32 3.05 -7.53 2.53
C VAL A 32 3.94 -8.76 2.69
N LEU A 33 3.60 -9.65 3.64
CA LEU A 33 4.46 -10.78 3.98
C LEU A 33 4.76 -11.72 2.80
N PRO A 34 3.80 -12.15 1.98
CA PRO A 34 4.10 -13.04 0.86
C PRO A 34 5.10 -12.43 -0.13
N VAL A 35 5.00 -11.12 -0.37
CA VAL A 35 5.88 -10.37 -1.27
C VAL A 35 7.30 -10.29 -0.71
N SER A 36 7.44 -10.02 0.59
CA SER A 36 8.74 -10.02 1.27
C SER A 36 9.44 -11.38 1.19
N PHE A 37 8.71 -12.47 1.47
CA PHE A 37 9.28 -13.82 1.37
C PHE A 37 9.57 -14.26 -0.06
N ALA A 38 8.79 -13.79 -1.04
CA ALA A 38 9.04 -14.05 -2.45
C ALA A 38 10.22 -13.25 -3.02
N HIS A 39 10.73 -12.24 -2.29
CA HIS A 39 11.81 -11.35 -2.74
C HIS A 39 11.50 -10.68 -4.09
N THR A 40 10.22 -10.41 -4.36
CA THR A 40 9.77 -9.73 -5.57
C THR A 40 9.69 -8.22 -5.35
N PRO A 41 10.04 -7.40 -6.35
CA PRO A 41 9.91 -5.96 -6.24
C PRO A 41 8.44 -5.54 -6.12
N ALA A 42 8.17 -4.62 -5.20
CA ALA A 42 6.84 -4.06 -4.97
C ALA A 42 6.91 -2.59 -4.58
N VAL A 43 5.84 -1.85 -4.90
CA VAL A 43 5.67 -0.44 -4.56
C VAL A 43 4.24 -0.20 -4.08
N SER A 44 4.09 0.63 -3.04
CA SER A 44 2.78 1.10 -2.58
C SER A 44 2.47 2.43 -3.25
N VAL A 45 1.34 2.53 -3.94
CA VAL A 45 0.85 3.74 -4.59
C VAL A 45 -0.37 4.26 -3.82
N PRO A 46 -0.43 5.56 -3.48
CA PRO A 46 -1.61 6.16 -2.88
C PRO A 46 -2.84 5.99 -3.78
N ALA A 47 -3.92 5.47 -3.22
CA ALA A 47 -5.15 5.10 -3.93
C ALA A 47 -6.38 5.80 -3.33
N GLY A 48 -6.20 7.06 -2.93
CA GLY A 48 -7.23 7.92 -2.38
C GLY A 48 -7.29 7.92 -0.86
N LEU A 49 -8.44 8.36 -0.35
CA LEU A 49 -8.69 8.55 1.08
C LEU A 49 -9.89 7.74 1.55
N HIS A 50 -9.81 7.22 2.77
CA HIS A 50 -10.91 6.65 3.54
C HIS A 50 -11.06 7.48 4.83
N ASP A 51 -12.21 8.11 5.03
CA ASP A 51 -12.46 9.01 6.17
C ASP A 51 -11.37 10.08 6.37
N GLY A 52 -10.85 10.61 5.25
CA GLY A 52 -9.78 11.62 5.23
C GLY A 52 -8.36 11.07 5.46
N LEU A 53 -8.20 9.76 5.67
CA LEU A 53 -6.91 9.10 5.87
C LEU A 53 -6.46 8.34 4.62
N PRO A 54 -5.16 8.29 4.30
CA PRO A 54 -4.66 7.70 3.07
C PRO A 54 -4.81 6.17 3.04
N VAL A 55 -5.27 5.66 1.92
CA VAL A 55 -5.24 4.22 1.59
C VAL A 55 -4.33 3.97 0.39
N GLY A 56 -3.75 2.78 0.31
CA GLY A 56 -2.78 2.44 -0.73
C GLY A 56 -3.06 1.09 -1.38
N VAL A 57 -2.61 0.97 -2.63
CA VAL A 57 -2.52 -0.30 -3.35
C VAL A 57 -1.05 -0.67 -3.57
N GLN A 58 -0.76 -1.95 -3.47
CA GLN A 58 0.55 -2.52 -3.74
C GLN A 58 0.57 -3.09 -5.16
N LEU A 59 1.53 -2.62 -5.97
CA LEU A 59 1.91 -3.23 -7.23
C LEU A 59 3.11 -4.14 -7.00
N VAL A 60 3.06 -5.35 -7.54
CA VAL A 60 4.15 -6.33 -7.48
C VAL A 60 4.54 -6.75 -8.88
N ALA A 61 5.84 -6.74 -9.16
CA ALA A 61 6.40 -7.22 -10.42
C ALA A 61 7.22 -8.51 -10.22
N ARG A 62 7.60 -9.13 -11.34
CA ARG A 62 8.58 -10.23 -11.31
C ARG A 62 9.96 -9.67 -10.97
N ALA A 63 10.85 -10.51 -10.44
CA ALA A 63 12.24 -10.14 -10.17
C ALA A 63 12.92 -9.53 -11.40
N GLY A 64 13.70 -8.45 -11.20
CA GLY A 64 14.42 -7.74 -12.26
C GLY A 64 13.55 -6.86 -13.17
N ARG A 65 12.33 -6.50 -12.75
CA ARG A 65 11.38 -5.67 -13.50
C ARG A 65 11.00 -4.38 -12.76
N GLU A 66 11.91 -3.86 -11.94
CA GLU A 66 11.74 -2.65 -11.13
C GLU A 66 11.39 -1.43 -12.00
N MET A 67 12.03 -1.28 -13.16
CA MET A 67 11.73 -0.15 -14.06
C MET A 67 10.30 -0.22 -14.61
N ASP A 68 9.83 -1.40 -15.01
CA ASP A 68 8.45 -1.53 -15.49
C ASP A 68 7.44 -1.38 -14.36
N LEU A 69 7.80 -1.80 -13.15
CA LEU A 69 7.01 -1.58 -11.95
C LEU A 69 6.84 -0.08 -11.66
N LEU A 70 7.93 0.70 -11.71
CA LEU A 70 7.90 2.14 -11.50
C LEU A 70 7.15 2.85 -12.64
N ASN A 71 7.34 2.45 -13.90
CA ASN A 71 6.58 3.00 -15.03
C ASN A 71 5.07 2.77 -14.88
N LEU A 72 4.66 1.60 -14.38
CA LEU A 72 3.25 1.32 -14.10
C LEU A 72 2.75 2.12 -12.89
N ALA A 73 3.57 2.29 -11.85
CA ALA A 73 3.22 3.08 -10.68
C ALA A 73 3.02 4.56 -11.03
N GLU A 74 3.88 5.14 -11.88
CA GLU A 74 3.74 6.51 -12.40
C GLU A 74 2.44 6.67 -13.19
N GLN A 75 2.12 5.71 -14.07
CA GLN A 75 0.85 5.73 -14.81
C GLN A 75 -0.36 5.66 -13.87
N LEU A 76 -0.28 4.86 -12.81
CA LEU A 76 -1.34 4.73 -11.82
C LEU A 76 -1.48 6.01 -10.98
N GLU A 77 -0.37 6.61 -10.55
CA GLU A 77 -0.34 7.87 -9.80
C GLU A 77 -1.01 9.02 -10.57
N ALA A 78 -0.87 9.05 -11.90
CA ALA A 78 -1.50 10.05 -12.75
C ALA A 78 -3.02 9.85 -12.96
N MET A 79 -3.60 8.73 -12.53
CA MET A 79 -5.03 8.46 -12.70
C MET A 79 -5.88 9.21 -11.66
N PRO A 80 -7.12 9.62 -12.01
CA PRO A 80 -8.04 10.22 -11.04
C PRO A 80 -8.27 9.32 -9.83
N GLY A 81 -8.15 9.90 -8.63
CA GLY A 81 -8.32 9.18 -7.36
C GLY A 81 -7.04 8.51 -6.83
N PHE A 82 -5.93 8.59 -7.57
CA PHE A 82 -4.61 8.16 -7.13
C PHE A 82 -3.70 9.36 -6.86
N GLY A 83 -2.59 9.09 -6.20
CA GLY A 83 -1.51 10.05 -5.97
C GLY A 83 -1.57 10.78 -4.63
N PHE A 84 -0.57 11.62 -4.43
CA PHE A 84 -0.32 12.26 -3.15
C PHE A 84 -1.35 13.35 -2.82
N HIS A 85 -1.99 13.22 -1.65
CA HIS A 85 -2.80 14.26 -1.04
C HIS A 85 -2.03 14.88 0.14
N ARG A 86 -1.74 16.18 0.05
CA ARG A 86 -1.07 16.91 1.14
C ARG A 86 -1.96 16.90 2.39
N PRO A 87 -1.45 16.49 3.57
CA PRO A 87 -2.22 16.56 4.81
C PRO A 87 -2.59 18.01 5.16
N PRO A 88 -3.79 18.25 5.70
CA PRO A 88 -4.35 19.60 5.89
C PRO A 88 -3.51 20.50 6.81
N ASP A 89 -2.89 19.94 7.85
CA ASP A 89 -2.12 20.70 8.85
C ASP A 89 -0.67 21.02 8.42
N PHE A 90 -0.30 20.62 7.21
CA PHE A 90 1.06 20.78 6.68
C PHE A 90 1.10 21.72 5.47
N ALA A 91 0.09 22.58 5.28
CA ALA A 91 -0.05 23.54 4.17
C ALA A 91 0.84 24.79 4.29
#